data_AF-A0A497P7R1-F1
#
_entry.id   AF-A0A497P7R1-F1
#
_cell.length_a   1.000
_cell.length_b   1.000
_cell.length_c   1.000
_cell.angle_alpha   90.00
_cell.angle_beta   90.00
_cell.angle_gamma   90.00
#
_symmetry.space_group_name_H-M   'P 1'
#
loop_
_entity.id
_entity.type
_entity.pdbx_description
1 polymer ?
#
loop_
_entity_poly.entity_id
_entity_poly.type
_entity_poly.pdbx_seq_one_letter_code
_entity_poly.pdbx_strand_id
1 'polypeptide(L)'
;MPEAGPVQQAELKHLKEVRRMYGSIDSPDLKMMYAAAGKMMAYETGMSLLPKAMDLLGCEDLTIRKLMFRTAARSVFGRYVTELLASFDKITPAEREQVLQLIEERFRFEGAPLSSEEQKTWIAALAKLGREHQSTVFAIMAHLGRLGIKWVTDKVKNHVETVSPGAVQRISSFPDPARKRLVQLVTKKALERKRELLPYIIDTMEQDTIRYAQPVLREGSWRERVMVATKVGTLGIRSCAGMVLDLLADADWRVKQALLENVDLRRSKFTAVLKMLGYVVTDSHARVRGAAERLILQLGAIECPGSDLETQRKRIEKKFRKQLLRAAPLNTDIDSSWLGIDLGAESPIPVIEDTGEASEGVSLSDITEEKKTGPPPSTLDLLAALRGARDAAKAESTQSVMSALDRMPDESSVSDMVVDTLRSLSESLGKDVPVESLRKELLAKGVSEKDFDEAMKTLERDGIVYRSGKGTVSYVEMDL
;
A
#
# COMPACT_ATOMS: atom_id res chain seq x y z
N MET A 1 45.35 30.12 -12.42
CA MET A 1 45.07 28.72 -12.04
C MET A 1 43.70 28.70 -11.39
N PRO A 2 42.72 27.92 -11.87
CA PRO A 2 41.43 27.84 -11.21
C PRO A 2 41.63 27.26 -9.80
N GLU A 3 41.05 27.90 -8.80
CA GLU A 3 41.15 27.49 -7.40
C GLU A 3 40.68 26.04 -7.26
N ALA A 4 41.54 25.18 -6.69
CA ALA A 4 41.20 23.79 -6.43
C ALA A 4 39.97 23.75 -5.52
N GLY A 5 38.97 22.94 -5.88
CA GLY A 5 37.74 22.83 -5.09
C GLY A 5 38.01 22.38 -3.64
N PRO A 6 37.08 22.62 -2.70
CA PRO A 6 37.29 22.32 -1.27
C PRO A 6 37.69 20.85 -1.02
N VAL A 7 37.16 19.91 -1.81
CA VAL A 7 37.50 18.48 -1.76
C VAL A 7 38.95 18.23 -2.19
N GLN A 8 39.43 18.91 -3.23
CA GLN A 8 40.81 18.77 -3.70
C GLN A 8 41.81 19.36 -2.69
N GLN A 9 41.45 20.46 -2.01
CA GLN A 9 42.28 21.03 -0.96
C GLN A 9 42.36 20.14 0.29
N ALA A 10 41.26 19.44 0.62
CA ALA A 10 41.25 18.42 1.67
C ALA A 10 42.12 17.22 1.30
N GLU A 11 42.04 16.71 0.06
CA GLU A 11 42.89 15.61 -0.41
C GLU A 11 44.38 15.96 -0.37
N LEU A 12 44.75 17.19 -0.75
CA LEU A 12 46.14 17.66 -0.70
C LEU A 12 46.75 17.59 0.70
N LYS A 13 45.96 17.83 1.76
CA LYS A 13 46.42 17.74 3.15
C LYS A 13 46.68 16.30 3.59
N HIS A 14 45.99 15.34 3.00
CA HIS A 14 46.07 13.92 3.36
C HIS A 14 46.76 13.02 2.33
N LEU A 15 47.46 13.60 1.35
CA LEU A 15 48.14 12.86 0.28
C LEU A 15 49.06 11.73 0.77
N LYS A 16 49.72 11.89 1.92
CA LYS A 16 50.59 10.85 2.49
C LYS A 16 49.80 9.60 2.87
N GLU A 17 48.60 9.77 3.42
CA GLU A 17 47.71 8.68 3.83
C GLU A 17 47.10 8.01 2.60
N VAL A 18 46.66 8.80 1.62
CA VAL A 18 46.14 8.31 0.32
C VAL A 18 47.18 7.45 -0.40
N ARG A 19 48.43 7.91 -0.50
CA ARG A 19 49.53 7.13 -1.10
C ARG A 19 49.84 5.85 -0.32
N ARG A 20 49.79 5.92 1.01
CA ARG A 20 49.99 4.74 1.85
C ARG A 20 48.88 3.71 1.61
N MET A 21 47.62 4.14 1.51
CA MET A 21 46.49 3.25 1.19
C MET A 21 46.65 2.64 -0.20
N TYR A 22 47.01 3.46 -1.20
CA TYR A 22 47.28 3.01 -2.56
C TYR A 22 48.37 1.93 -2.63
N GLY A 23 49.48 2.10 -1.90
CA GLY A 23 50.53 1.07 -1.87
C GLY A 23 50.18 -0.16 -1.03
N SER A 24 49.37 0.01 0.02
CA SER A 24 49.02 -1.09 0.93
C SER A 24 47.99 -2.05 0.33
N ILE A 25 47.18 -1.61 -0.63
CA ILE A 25 46.21 -2.50 -1.30
C ILE A 25 46.87 -3.50 -2.25
N ASP A 26 48.08 -3.19 -2.74
CA ASP A 26 48.90 -4.10 -3.55
C ASP A 26 49.79 -5.02 -2.69
N SER A 27 49.61 -4.99 -1.37
CA SER A 27 50.38 -5.84 -0.48
C SER A 27 50.03 -7.32 -0.69
N PRO A 28 51.02 -8.22 -0.78
CA PRO A 28 50.77 -9.66 -0.84
C PRO A 28 50.17 -10.23 0.46
N ASP A 29 50.18 -9.47 1.55
CA ASP A 29 49.53 -9.85 2.80
C ASP A 29 48.03 -9.49 2.78
N LEU A 30 47.19 -10.53 2.75
CA LEU A 30 45.72 -10.42 2.75
C LEU A 30 45.21 -9.53 3.90
N LYS A 31 45.82 -9.58 5.09
CA LYS A 31 45.36 -8.78 6.24
C LYS A 31 45.59 -7.29 6.00
N MET A 32 46.75 -6.93 5.45
CA MET A 32 47.07 -5.54 5.12
C MET A 32 46.21 -5.03 3.96
N MET A 33 45.97 -5.88 2.96
CA MET A 33 45.10 -5.56 1.83
C MET A 33 43.65 -5.32 2.26
N TYR A 34 43.05 -6.19 3.09
CA TYR A 34 41.69 -5.97 3.61
C TYR A 34 41.59 -4.73 4.49
N ALA A 35 42.58 -4.50 5.36
CA ALA A 35 42.62 -3.31 6.19
C ALA A 35 42.75 -2.03 5.35
N ALA A 36 43.53 -2.06 4.27
CA ALA A 36 43.65 -0.96 3.32
C ALA A 36 42.33 -0.73 2.56
N ALA A 37 41.70 -1.78 2.04
CA ALA A 37 40.41 -1.70 1.36
C ALA A 37 39.29 -1.15 2.26
N GLY A 38 39.24 -1.58 3.53
CA GLY A 38 38.30 -1.05 4.51
C GLY A 38 38.53 0.43 4.81
N LYS A 39 39.80 0.84 4.95
CA LYS A 39 40.17 2.25 5.15
C LYS A 39 39.84 3.11 3.94
N MET A 40 40.07 2.60 2.72
CA MET A 40 39.69 3.29 1.49
C MET A 40 38.19 3.57 1.42
N MET A 41 37.35 2.61 1.84
CA MET A 41 35.89 2.81 1.86
C MET A 41 35.46 3.85 2.90
N ALA A 42 36.09 3.86 4.08
CA ALA A 42 35.81 4.80 5.16
C ALA A 42 36.30 6.24 4.88
N TYR A 43 37.11 6.43 3.83
CA TYR A 43 37.74 7.70 3.54
C TYR A 43 36.81 8.62 2.73
N GLU A 44 36.41 9.75 3.30
CA GLU A 44 35.44 10.68 2.71
C GLU A 44 36.00 11.41 1.46
N THR A 45 37.31 11.67 1.42
CA THR A 45 37.96 12.41 0.34
C THR A 45 38.89 11.50 -0.47
N GLY A 46 38.28 10.58 -1.24
CA GLY A 46 38.98 9.50 -1.94
C GLY A 46 38.92 9.55 -3.46
N MET A 47 38.69 10.69 -4.11
CA MET A 47 38.55 10.77 -5.57
C MET A 47 39.81 10.27 -6.29
N SER A 48 40.99 10.51 -5.71
CA SER A 48 42.28 10.00 -6.21
C SER A 48 42.47 8.49 -6.06
N LEU A 49 41.66 7.82 -5.23
CA LEU A 49 41.67 6.36 -5.07
C LEU A 49 40.77 5.66 -6.11
N LEU A 50 39.92 6.39 -6.82
CA LEU A 50 38.99 5.83 -7.80
C LEU A 50 39.68 4.99 -8.88
N PRO A 51 40.78 5.43 -9.54
CA PRO A 51 41.44 4.60 -10.56
C PRO A 51 41.85 3.24 -10.00
N LYS A 52 42.35 3.20 -8.77
CA LYS A 52 42.75 1.96 -8.12
C LYS A 52 41.57 1.08 -7.78
N ALA A 53 40.49 1.67 -7.29
CA ALA A 53 39.26 0.94 -7.04
C ALA A 53 38.70 0.33 -8.33
N MET A 54 38.77 1.06 -9.45
CA MET A 54 38.34 0.59 -10.77
C MET A 54 39.18 -0.59 -11.27
N ASP A 55 40.50 -0.55 -11.12
CA ASP A 55 41.40 -1.67 -11.50
C ASP A 55 41.06 -2.96 -10.73
N LEU A 56 40.67 -2.80 -9.46
CA LEU A 56 40.38 -3.92 -8.56
C LEU A 56 38.93 -4.43 -8.65
N LEU A 57 38.07 -3.85 -9.49
CA LEU A 57 36.72 -4.38 -9.75
C LEU A 57 36.75 -5.77 -10.41
N GLY A 58 37.87 -6.13 -11.06
CA GLY A 58 38.10 -7.43 -11.67
C GLY A 58 38.73 -8.47 -10.74
N CYS A 59 39.01 -8.15 -9.47
CA CYS A 59 39.69 -9.05 -8.56
C CYS A 59 38.86 -10.33 -8.27
N GLU A 60 39.54 -11.48 -8.20
CA GLU A 60 38.91 -12.78 -7.88
C GLU A 60 38.28 -12.78 -6.49
N ASP A 61 38.92 -12.11 -5.53
CA ASP A 61 38.41 -11.99 -4.17
C ASP A 61 37.10 -11.19 -4.13
N LEU A 62 36.03 -11.90 -3.76
CA LEU A 62 34.68 -11.35 -3.67
C LEU A 62 34.58 -10.20 -2.66
N THR A 63 35.29 -10.28 -1.54
CA THR A 63 35.21 -9.28 -0.46
C THR A 63 35.82 -7.96 -0.91
N ILE A 64 37.00 -8.04 -1.53
CA ILE A 64 37.71 -6.87 -2.06
C ILE A 64 36.89 -6.25 -3.17
N ARG A 65 36.41 -7.07 -4.11
CA ARG A 65 35.57 -6.62 -5.20
C ARG A 65 34.34 -5.87 -4.69
N LYS A 66 33.60 -6.40 -3.71
CA LYS A 66 32.46 -5.69 -3.09
C LYS A 66 32.88 -4.36 -2.46
N LEU A 67 33.98 -4.32 -1.72
CA LEU A 67 34.49 -3.09 -1.12
C LEU A 67 34.91 -2.06 -2.17
N MET A 68 35.51 -2.50 -3.28
CA MET A 68 35.93 -1.63 -4.38
C MET A 68 34.73 -1.08 -5.14
N PHE A 69 33.68 -1.88 -5.38
CA PHE A 69 32.41 -1.38 -5.93
C PHE A 69 31.79 -0.29 -5.06
N ARG A 70 31.78 -0.47 -3.73
CA ARG A 70 31.27 0.54 -2.78
C ARG A 70 32.14 1.80 -2.75
N THR A 71 33.46 1.63 -2.78
CA THR A 71 34.42 2.75 -2.80
C THR A 71 34.31 3.55 -4.10
N ALA A 72 34.17 2.85 -5.24
CA ALA A 72 33.95 3.46 -6.55
C ALA A 72 32.61 4.20 -6.59
N ALA A 73 31.51 3.63 -6.10
CA ALA A 73 30.20 4.31 -6.05
C ALA A 73 30.25 5.68 -5.36
N ARG A 74 30.98 5.78 -4.24
CA ARG A 74 31.14 7.03 -3.49
C ARG A 74 31.95 8.09 -4.24
N SER A 75 32.88 7.67 -5.09
CA SER A 75 33.85 8.57 -5.72
C SER A 75 33.73 8.67 -7.23
N VAL A 76 32.81 7.96 -7.89
CA VAL A 76 32.77 7.84 -9.36
C VAL A 76 32.43 9.16 -10.07
N PHE A 77 33.16 9.53 -11.11
CA PHE A 77 32.88 10.71 -11.93
C PHE A 77 33.33 10.51 -13.39
N GLY A 78 32.82 11.34 -14.28
CA GLY A 78 33.24 11.38 -15.69
C GLY A 78 33.18 10.03 -16.40
N ARG A 79 34.29 9.64 -17.04
CA ARG A 79 34.41 8.40 -17.84
C ARG A 79 34.26 7.12 -17.01
N TYR A 80 34.61 7.18 -15.72
CA TYR A 80 34.50 6.03 -14.83
C TYR A 80 33.04 5.62 -14.56
N VAL A 81 32.07 6.50 -14.79
CA VAL A 81 30.63 6.17 -14.64
C VAL A 81 30.23 5.05 -15.59
N THR A 82 30.61 5.16 -16.86
CA THR A 82 30.28 4.15 -17.87
C THR A 82 31.00 2.84 -17.63
N GLU A 83 32.25 2.90 -17.16
CA GLU A 83 33.04 1.71 -16.84
C GLU A 83 32.51 0.98 -15.61
N LEU A 84 32.15 1.73 -14.55
CA LEU A 84 31.57 1.18 -13.33
C LEU A 84 30.25 0.46 -13.63
N LEU A 85 29.35 1.12 -14.36
CA LEU A 85 28.05 0.54 -14.69
C LEU A 85 28.17 -0.62 -15.69
N ALA A 86 29.16 -0.62 -16.60
CA ALA A 86 29.44 -1.78 -17.45
C ALA A 86 29.96 -2.98 -16.65
N SER A 87 30.68 -2.73 -15.54
CA SER A 87 31.18 -3.80 -14.68
C SER A 87 30.10 -4.43 -13.78
N PHE A 88 28.87 -3.91 -13.78
CA PHE A 88 27.76 -4.46 -13.00
C PHE A 88 27.40 -5.89 -13.43
N ASP A 89 27.70 -6.28 -14.67
CA ASP A 89 27.51 -7.66 -15.15
C ASP A 89 28.26 -8.70 -14.32
N LYS A 90 29.31 -8.28 -13.61
CA LYS A 90 30.16 -9.14 -12.77
C LYS A 90 29.65 -9.32 -11.33
N ILE A 91 28.57 -8.64 -10.96
CA ILE A 91 27.99 -8.67 -9.60
C ILE A 91 26.51 -9.04 -9.63
N THR A 92 26.02 -9.53 -8.49
CA THR A 92 24.62 -9.95 -8.33
C THR A 92 23.68 -8.74 -8.35
N PRO A 93 22.40 -8.90 -8.75
CA PRO A 93 21.43 -7.80 -8.72
C PRO A 93 21.30 -7.14 -7.35
N ALA A 94 21.34 -7.91 -6.26
CA ALA A 94 21.29 -7.36 -4.91
C ALA A 94 22.49 -6.43 -4.60
N GLU A 95 23.68 -6.79 -5.08
CA GLU A 95 24.88 -5.95 -4.93
C GLU A 95 24.82 -4.72 -5.81
N ARG A 96 24.32 -4.83 -7.05
CA ARG A 96 24.10 -3.67 -7.94
C ARG A 96 23.21 -2.65 -7.25
N GLU A 97 22.13 -3.11 -6.63
CA GLU A 97 21.19 -2.27 -5.91
C GLU A 97 21.85 -1.53 -4.73
N GLN A 98 22.68 -2.22 -3.93
CA GLN A 98 23.43 -1.57 -2.85
C GLN A 98 24.40 -0.49 -3.37
N VAL A 99 25.07 -0.76 -4.50
CA VAL A 99 25.99 0.18 -5.13
C VAL A 99 25.23 1.40 -5.67
N LEU A 100 24.06 1.20 -6.27
CA LEU A 100 23.19 2.30 -6.74
C LEU A 100 22.64 3.14 -5.59
N GLN A 101 22.26 2.52 -4.46
CA GLN A 101 21.82 3.25 -3.27
C GLN A 101 22.92 4.14 -2.70
N LEU A 102 24.18 3.68 -2.71
CA LEU A 102 25.32 4.51 -2.33
C LEU A 102 25.50 5.72 -3.28
N ILE A 103 25.24 5.54 -4.58
CA ILE A 103 25.27 6.65 -5.55
C ILE A 103 24.11 7.63 -5.27
N GLU A 104 22.91 7.13 -4.96
CA GLU A 104 21.76 7.96 -4.56
C GLU A 104 22.08 8.79 -3.30
N GLU A 105 22.61 8.15 -2.24
CA GLU A 105 23.03 8.80 -1.00
C GLU A 105 24.05 9.91 -1.27
N ARG A 106 25.05 9.61 -2.09
CA ARG A 106 26.05 10.60 -2.50
C ARG A 106 25.40 11.80 -3.19
N PHE A 107 24.51 11.58 -4.15
CA PHE A 107 23.83 12.68 -4.85
C PHE A 107 22.94 13.50 -3.91
N ARG A 108 22.44 12.89 -2.84
CA ARG A 108 21.66 13.56 -1.80
C ARG A 108 22.51 14.41 -0.86
N PHE A 109 23.69 13.93 -0.45
CA PHE A 109 24.54 14.61 0.55
C PHE A 109 25.62 15.52 -0.06
N GLU A 110 26.35 15.04 -1.07
CA GLU A 110 27.44 15.77 -1.72
C GLU A 110 26.95 16.59 -2.92
N GLY A 111 25.80 16.20 -3.49
CA GLY A 111 25.21 16.83 -4.66
C GLY A 111 25.47 16.07 -5.96
N ALA A 112 24.65 16.38 -6.96
CA ALA A 112 24.73 15.79 -8.29
C ALA A 112 25.68 16.60 -9.21
N PRO A 113 26.21 15.97 -10.28
CA PRO A 113 27.01 16.68 -11.27
C PRO A 113 26.22 17.82 -11.91
N LEU A 114 26.84 19.01 -11.96
CA LEU A 114 26.24 20.21 -12.54
C LEU A 114 26.44 20.30 -14.06
N SER A 115 27.47 19.62 -14.60
CA SER A 115 27.77 19.63 -16.03
C SER A 115 26.72 18.87 -16.83
N SER A 116 26.20 19.50 -17.88
CA SER A 116 25.23 18.90 -18.81
C SER A 116 25.78 17.64 -19.48
N GLU A 117 27.08 17.61 -19.78
CA GLU A 117 27.73 16.45 -20.41
C GLU A 117 27.83 15.26 -19.45
N GLU A 118 28.17 15.52 -18.19
CA GLU A 118 28.22 14.50 -17.16
C GLU A 118 26.82 13.95 -16.85
N GLN A 119 25.81 14.83 -16.75
CA GLN A 119 24.42 14.40 -16.58
C GLN A 119 23.96 13.49 -17.73
N LYS A 120 24.29 13.82 -18.98
CA LYS A 120 23.99 12.95 -20.14
C LYS A 120 24.68 11.60 -20.04
N THR A 121 25.94 11.58 -19.59
CA THR A 121 26.72 10.35 -19.40
C THR A 121 26.07 9.46 -18.34
N TRP A 122 25.69 10.04 -17.21
CA TRP A 122 24.93 9.33 -16.16
C TRP A 122 23.60 8.79 -16.67
N ILE A 123 22.82 9.61 -17.38
CA ILE A 123 21.53 9.17 -17.93
C ILE A 123 21.70 8.02 -18.91
N ALA A 124 22.66 8.12 -19.84
CA ALA A 124 22.91 7.08 -20.83
C ALA A 124 23.38 5.76 -20.20
N ALA A 125 24.16 5.84 -19.12
CA ALA A 125 24.65 4.67 -18.42
C ALA A 125 23.56 4.02 -17.54
N LEU A 126 22.79 4.83 -16.80
CA LEU A 126 21.68 4.35 -15.96
C LEU A 126 20.52 3.79 -16.78
N ALA A 127 20.29 4.32 -17.99
CA ALA A 127 19.22 3.85 -18.87
C ALA A 127 19.41 2.40 -19.37
N LYS A 128 20.62 1.85 -19.28
CA LYS A 128 20.93 0.46 -19.64
C LYS A 128 20.60 -0.54 -18.53
N LEU A 129 20.33 -0.07 -17.32
CA LEU A 129 20.00 -0.92 -16.17
C LEU A 129 18.59 -1.51 -16.32
N GLY A 130 18.41 -2.74 -15.83
CA GLY A 130 17.17 -3.48 -15.93
C GLY A 130 16.04 -2.93 -15.06
N ARG A 131 14.86 -3.57 -15.17
CA ARG A 131 13.62 -3.15 -14.48
C ARG A 131 13.73 -3.26 -12.96
N GLU A 132 14.55 -4.18 -12.48
CA GLU A 132 14.81 -4.47 -11.07
C GLU A 132 15.41 -3.27 -10.31
N HIS A 133 16.17 -2.40 -10.99
CA HIS A 133 16.84 -1.24 -10.39
C HIS A 133 16.10 0.07 -10.64
N GLN A 134 14.92 0.01 -11.25
CA GLN A 134 14.23 1.19 -11.76
C GLN A 134 13.83 2.18 -10.66
N SER A 135 13.52 1.71 -9.45
CA SER A 135 13.22 2.56 -8.29
C SER A 135 14.39 3.49 -7.98
N THR A 136 15.57 2.93 -7.79
CA THR A 136 16.78 3.67 -7.41
C THR A 136 17.29 4.50 -8.58
N VAL A 137 17.16 4.02 -9.81
CA VAL A 137 17.41 4.85 -11.00
C VAL A 137 16.51 6.09 -11.01
N PHE A 138 15.20 5.96 -10.74
CA PHE A 138 14.30 7.12 -10.68
C PHE A 138 14.69 8.10 -9.58
N ALA A 139 15.15 7.61 -8.42
CA ALA A 139 15.65 8.44 -7.34
C ALA A 139 16.91 9.22 -7.75
N ILE A 140 17.90 8.55 -8.36
CA ILE A 140 19.11 9.19 -8.90
C ILE A 140 18.75 10.25 -9.97
N MET A 141 17.79 9.95 -10.85
CA MET A 141 17.32 10.89 -11.88
C MET A 141 16.70 12.17 -11.28
N ALA A 142 16.11 12.11 -10.08
CA ALA A 142 15.58 13.27 -9.40
C ALA A 142 16.68 14.30 -9.06
N HIS A 143 17.89 13.83 -8.79
CA HIS A 143 19.04 14.67 -8.46
C HIS A 143 19.77 15.21 -9.71
N LEU A 144 19.61 14.58 -10.88
CA LEU A 144 20.22 15.00 -12.16
C LEU A 144 19.50 16.21 -12.84
N GLY A 145 18.65 16.92 -12.11
CA GLY A 145 18.02 18.16 -12.55
C GLY A 145 17.10 18.00 -13.77
N ARG A 146 17.14 18.97 -14.70
CA ARG A 146 16.19 19.05 -15.84
C ARG A 146 16.31 17.87 -16.80
N LEU A 147 17.51 17.37 -17.04
CA LEU A 147 17.74 16.26 -17.96
C LEU A 147 17.20 14.94 -17.38
N GLY A 148 17.39 14.71 -16.09
CA GLY A 148 16.81 13.56 -15.38
C GLY A 148 15.27 13.60 -15.39
N ILE A 149 14.68 14.76 -15.10
CA ILE A 149 13.22 14.97 -15.19
C ILE A 149 12.70 14.67 -16.60
N LYS A 150 13.39 15.15 -17.63
CA LYS A 150 13.00 14.91 -19.02
C LYS A 150 13.04 13.42 -19.36
N TRP A 151 14.09 12.71 -18.95
CA TRP A 151 14.21 11.27 -19.17
C TRP A 151 13.07 10.50 -18.49
N VAL A 152 12.75 10.80 -17.23
CA VAL A 152 11.63 10.16 -16.52
C VAL A 152 10.30 10.49 -17.20
N THR A 153 10.11 11.75 -17.61
CA THR A 153 8.92 12.18 -18.36
C THR A 153 8.75 11.37 -19.65
N ASP A 154 9.82 11.21 -20.43
CA ASP A 154 9.81 10.46 -21.68
C ASP A 154 9.58 8.96 -21.44
N LYS A 155 10.21 8.39 -20.39
CA LYS A 155 10.04 6.99 -20.01
C LYS A 155 8.60 6.69 -19.59
N VAL A 156 7.98 7.54 -18.76
CA VAL A 156 6.58 7.39 -18.40
C VAL A 156 5.70 7.64 -19.63
N LYS A 157 5.92 8.69 -20.41
CA LYS A 157 5.06 8.98 -21.58
C LYS A 157 5.00 7.83 -22.59
N ASN A 158 6.13 7.20 -22.87
CA ASN A 158 6.25 6.19 -23.93
C ASN A 158 6.14 4.75 -23.42
N HIS A 159 6.55 4.47 -22.18
CA HIS A 159 6.76 3.12 -21.66
C HIS A 159 6.20 2.89 -20.25
N VAL A 160 5.01 3.42 -19.90
CA VAL A 160 4.35 3.17 -18.59
C VAL A 160 4.26 1.68 -18.22
N GLU A 161 4.04 0.80 -19.20
CA GLU A 161 3.92 -0.65 -18.96
C GLU A 161 5.17 -1.22 -18.27
N THR A 162 6.34 -0.70 -18.63
CA THR A 162 7.64 -1.10 -18.07
C THR A 162 7.94 -0.49 -16.71
N VAL A 163 7.15 0.49 -16.25
CA VAL A 163 7.34 1.15 -14.96
C VAL A 163 6.95 0.20 -13.83
N SER A 164 7.88 0.01 -12.90
CA SER A 164 7.70 -0.75 -11.67
C SER A 164 6.95 0.08 -10.62
N PRO A 165 6.18 -0.57 -9.74
CA PRO A 165 5.52 0.10 -8.62
C PRO A 165 6.48 0.90 -7.72
N GLY A 166 7.66 0.34 -7.43
CA GLY A 166 8.68 1.01 -6.61
C GLY A 166 9.22 2.30 -7.24
N ALA A 167 9.27 2.39 -8.58
CA ALA A 167 9.68 3.61 -9.27
C ALA A 167 8.65 4.74 -9.13
N VAL A 168 7.36 4.40 -9.00
CA VAL A 168 6.30 5.39 -8.76
C VAL A 168 6.49 6.05 -7.39
N GLN A 169 6.81 5.28 -6.36
CA GLN A 169 7.05 5.82 -5.00
C GLN A 169 8.17 6.87 -4.97
N ARG A 170 9.19 6.69 -5.82
CA ARG A 170 10.34 7.59 -5.93
C ARG A 170 10.05 8.89 -6.69
N ILE A 171 8.85 9.05 -7.25
CA ILE A 171 8.41 10.34 -7.83
C ILE A 171 8.30 11.42 -6.74
N SER A 172 8.07 11.01 -5.49
CA SER A 172 8.07 11.91 -4.32
C SER A 172 9.40 12.65 -4.12
N SER A 173 10.53 12.04 -4.53
CA SER A 173 11.87 12.62 -4.42
C SER A 173 12.13 13.76 -5.40
N PHE A 174 11.25 13.99 -6.38
CA PHE A 174 11.42 15.08 -7.35
C PHE A 174 11.05 16.44 -6.76
N PRO A 175 11.65 17.54 -7.25
CA PRO A 175 11.26 18.89 -6.87
C PRO A 175 9.77 19.13 -7.14
N ASP A 176 9.09 19.87 -6.24
CA ASP A 176 7.64 20.11 -6.27
C ASP A 176 7.03 20.40 -7.66
N PRO A 177 7.56 21.31 -8.51
CA PRO A 177 6.95 21.58 -9.81
C PRO A 177 7.07 20.38 -10.77
N ALA A 178 8.14 19.59 -10.67
CA ALA A 178 8.33 18.38 -11.45
C ALA A 178 7.49 17.23 -10.91
N ARG A 179 7.46 17.05 -9.57
CA ARG A 179 6.63 16.06 -8.88
C ARG A 179 5.17 16.18 -9.29
N LYS A 180 4.59 17.38 -9.22
CA LYS A 180 3.19 17.64 -9.62
C LYS A 180 2.90 17.25 -11.07
N ARG A 181 3.80 17.58 -12.00
CA ARG A 181 3.67 17.23 -13.43
C ARG A 181 3.80 15.73 -13.68
N LEU A 182 4.76 15.09 -13.02
CA LEU A 182 4.99 13.64 -13.12
C LEU A 182 3.80 12.87 -12.56
N VAL A 183 3.31 13.21 -11.36
CA VAL A 183 2.13 12.58 -10.77
C VAL A 183 0.93 12.69 -11.71
N GLN A 184 0.68 13.87 -12.28
CA GLN A 184 -0.40 14.06 -13.26
C GLN A 184 -0.23 13.16 -14.50
N LEU A 185 0.97 13.11 -15.06
CA LEU A 185 1.26 12.33 -16.27
C LEU A 185 1.15 10.84 -16.03
N VAL A 186 1.72 10.35 -14.92
CA VAL A 186 1.69 8.93 -14.54
C VAL A 186 0.25 8.51 -14.25
N THR A 187 -0.54 9.32 -13.54
CA THR A 187 -1.95 9.02 -13.27
C THR A 187 -2.74 8.87 -14.58
N LYS A 188 -2.60 9.84 -15.50
CA LYS A 188 -3.28 9.79 -16.81
C LYS A 188 -2.87 8.56 -17.60
N LYS A 189 -1.58 8.25 -17.67
CA LYS A 189 -1.08 7.13 -18.46
C LYS A 189 -1.31 5.76 -17.83
N ALA A 190 -1.32 5.67 -16.50
CA ALA A 190 -1.69 4.46 -15.77
C ALA A 190 -3.17 4.11 -16.01
N LEU A 191 -4.06 5.11 -16.03
CA LEU A 191 -5.47 4.89 -16.37
C LEU A 191 -5.67 4.33 -17.78
N GLU A 192 -4.90 4.83 -18.75
CA GLU A 192 -4.98 4.39 -20.16
C GLU A 192 -4.38 3.00 -20.39
N ARG A 193 -3.26 2.65 -19.73
CA ARG A 193 -2.45 1.47 -20.12
C ARG A 193 -2.17 0.46 -19.00
N LYS A 194 -2.12 0.87 -17.73
CA LYS A 194 -1.70 -0.01 -16.62
C LYS A 194 -2.30 0.45 -15.28
N ARG A 195 -3.52 -0.03 -15.00
CA ARG A 195 -4.28 0.34 -13.79
C ARG A 195 -3.68 -0.18 -12.48
N GLU A 196 -2.86 -1.23 -12.55
CA GLU A 196 -2.14 -1.80 -11.39
C GLU A 196 -1.21 -0.81 -10.68
N LEU A 197 -0.79 0.26 -11.36
CA LEU A 197 0.05 1.30 -10.75
C LEU A 197 -0.75 2.29 -9.88
N LEU A 198 -2.07 2.35 -10.03
CA LEU A 198 -2.91 3.32 -9.34
C LEU A 198 -2.78 3.31 -7.80
N PRO A 199 -2.75 2.15 -7.10
CA PRO A 199 -2.57 2.14 -5.65
C PRO A 199 -1.30 2.89 -5.21
N TYR A 200 -0.19 2.63 -5.92
CA TYR A 200 1.12 3.23 -5.64
C TYR A 200 1.14 4.72 -5.99
N ILE A 201 0.47 5.12 -7.08
CA ILE A 201 0.37 6.54 -7.48
C ILE A 201 -0.45 7.30 -6.45
N ILE A 202 -1.62 6.78 -6.06
CA ILE A 202 -2.52 7.40 -5.08
C ILE A 202 -1.81 7.59 -3.75
N ASP A 203 -1.01 6.61 -3.30
CA ASP A 203 -0.28 6.74 -2.06
C ASP A 203 0.80 7.85 -2.08
N THR A 204 1.40 8.13 -3.24
CA THR A 204 2.33 9.26 -3.38
C THR A 204 1.68 10.63 -3.47
N MET A 205 0.34 10.71 -3.58
CA MET A 205 -0.35 11.98 -3.74
C MET A 205 -0.41 12.78 -2.43
N GLU A 206 -0.08 14.06 -2.55
CA GLU A 206 -0.28 15.11 -1.56
C GLU A 206 -1.58 15.87 -1.82
N GLN A 207 -1.95 16.76 -0.90
CA GLN A 207 -3.17 17.56 -0.94
C GLN A 207 -3.31 18.43 -2.20
N ASP A 208 -2.20 18.92 -2.76
CA ASP A 208 -2.20 19.71 -3.99
C ASP A 208 -2.34 18.86 -5.26
N THR A 209 -1.95 17.58 -5.18
CA THR A 209 -1.91 16.65 -6.32
C THR A 209 -3.11 15.73 -6.36
N ILE A 210 -3.83 15.54 -5.25
CA ILE A 210 -4.96 14.60 -5.17
C ILE A 210 -6.04 14.90 -6.21
N ARG A 211 -6.20 16.18 -6.60
CA ARG A 211 -7.09 16.61 -7.70
C ARG A 211 -6.83 15.90 -9.03
N TYR A 212 -5.62 15.38 -9.26
CA TYR A 212 -5.29 14.63 -10.47
C TYR A 212 -5.89 13.22 -10.47
N ALA A 213 -6.36 12.71 -9.33
CA ALA A 213 -7.11 11.47 -9.23
C ALA A 213 -8.59 11.61 -9.65
N GLN A 214 -9.06 12.82 -9.99
CA GLN A 214 -10.45 13.06 -10.43
C GLN A 214 -10.92 12.14 -11.56
N PRO A 215 -10.11 11.82 -12.59
CA PRO A 215 -10.54 10.89 -13.65
C PRO A 215 -10.79 9.47 -13.12
N VAL A 216 -10.06 9.04 -12.07
CA VAL A 216 -10.27 7.75 -11.40
C VAL A 216 -11.69 7.67 -10.80
N LEU A 217 -12.23 8.80 -10.32
CA LEU A 217 -13.60 8.84 -9.79
C LEU A 217 -14.68 8.69 -10.87
N ARG A 218 -14.37 9.00 -12.13
CA ARG A 218 -15.34 8.94 -13.24
C ARG A 218 -15.30 7.61 -13.98
N GLU A 219 -14.10 7.10 -14.23
CA GLU A 219 -13.87 5.94 -15.11
C GLU A 219 -13.33 4.70 -14.36
N GLY A 220 -12.96 4.88 -13.09
CA GLY A 220 -12.37 3.83 -12.27
C GLY A 220 -13.41 2.89 -11.67
N SER A 221 -12.95 1.68 -11.34
CA SER A 221 -13.75 0.71 -10.59
C SER A 221 -14.04 1.20 -9.17
N TRP A 222 -15.07 0.64 -8.52
CA TRP A 222 -15.38 1.01 -7.13
C TRP A 222 -14.19 0.82 -6.18
N ARG A 223 -13.34 -0.19 -6.41
CA ARG A 223 -12.10 -0.44 -5.65
C ARG A 223 -11.11 0.72 -5.81
N GLU A 224 -10.94 1.20 -7.05
CA GLU A 224 -10.06 2.33 -7.35
C GLU A 224 -10.58 3.63 -6.71
N ARG A 225 -11.90 3.85 -6.73
CA ARG A 225 -12.51 5.01 -6.08
C ARG A 225 -12.41 4.95 -4.56
N VAL A 226 -12.51 3.77 -3.95
CA VAL A 226 -12.24 3.54 -2.52
C VAL A 226 -10.81 3.95 -2.14
N MET A 227 -9.81 3.66 -2.98
CA MET A 227 -8.43 4.09 -2.72
C MET A 227 -8.30 5.62 -2.72
N VAL A 228 -8.94 6.29 -3.67
CA VAL A 228 -8.98 7.76 -3.71
C VAL A 228 -9.70 8.31 -2.47
N ALA A 229 -10.83 7.73 -2.09
CA ALA A 229 -11.60 8.12 -0.91
C ALA A 229 -10.76 8.01 0.39
N THR A 230 -10.09 6.88 0.56
CA THR A 230 -9.17 6.63 1.66
C THR A 230 -8.08 7.70 1.70
N LYS A 231 -7.42 7.96 0.57
CA LYS A 231 -6.35 8.97 0.51
C LYS A 231 -6.86 10.37 0.80
N VAL A 232 -8.02 10.77 0.26
CA VAL A 232 -8.64 12.07 0.54
C VAL A 232 -8.95 12.23 2.04
N GLY A 233 -9.43 11.17 2.70
CA GLY A 233 -9.62 11.15 4.15
C GLY A 233 -8.31 11.39 4.91
N THR A 234 -7.26 10.61 4.61
CA THR A 234 -5.96 10.69 5.31
C THR A 234 -5.22 12.02 5.11
N LEU A 235 -5.43 12.68 3.96
CA LEU A 235 -4.87 14.02 3.69
C LEU A 235 -5.58 15.14 4.46
N GLY A 236 -6.74 14.85 5.05
CA GLY A 236 -7.56 15.79 5.80
C GLY A 236 -8.45 16.66 4.92
N ILE A 237 -9.66 16.93 5.41
CA ILE A 237 -10.72 17.63 4.69
C ILE A 237 -10.68 19.11 5.03
N ARG A 238 -10.13 19.92 4.12
CA ARG A 238 -10.07 21.39 4.27
C ARG A 238 -11.32 22.10 3.74
N SER A 239 -12.00 21.49 2.76
CA SER A 239 -13.22 22.03 2.14
C SER A 239 -14.15 20.89 1.73
N CYS A 240 -15.46 21.11 1.91
CA CYS A 240 -16.51 20.19 1.45
C CYS A 240 -16.99 20.65 0.07
N ALA A 241 -16.13 20.51 -0.93
CA ALA A 241 -16.38 20.88 -2.33
C ALA A 241 -15.53 20.03 -3.28
N GLY A 242 -15.88 20.03 -4.58
CA GLY A 242 -15.16 19.29 -5.62
C GLY A 242 -15.09 17.80 -5.30
N MET A 243 -13.88 17.25 -5.29
CA MET A 243 -13.61 15.82 -5.08
C MET A 243 -14.29 15.23 -3.83
N VAL A 244 -14.35 15.97 -2.71
CA VAL A 244 -15.04 15.48 -1.51
C VAL A 244 -16.52 15.31 -1.78
N LEU A 245 -17.16 16.29 -2.44
CA LEU A 245 -18.58 16.20 -2.79
C LEU A 245 -18.84 15.05 -3.77
N ASP A 246 -17.96 14.87 -4.75
CA ASP A 246 -18.07 13.79 -5.74
C ASP A 246 -17.99 12.41 -5.07
N LEU A 247 -17.12 12.25 -4.07
CA LEU A 247 -17.02 11.03 -3.27
C LEU A 247 -18.27 10.78 -2.40
N LEU A 248 -18.87 11.85 -1.84
CA LEU A 248 -20.10 11.73 -1.06
C LEU A 248 -21.32 11.41 -1.94
N ALA A 249 -21.30 11.85 -3.19
CA ALA A 249 -22.31 11.59 -4.19
C ALA A 249 -22.11 10.27 -4.95
N ASP A 250 -21.06 9.49 -4.64
CA ASP A 250 -20.80 8.21 -5.29
C ASP A 250 -21.99 7.25 -5.10
N ALA A 251 -22.31 6.48 -6.14
CA ALA A 251 -23.39 5.50 -6.06
C ALA A 251 -23.04 4.33 -5.13
N ASP A 252 -21.75 3.99 -5.01
CA ASP A 252 -21.30 2.89 -4.16
C ASP A 252 -21.07 3.35 -2.72
N TRP A 253 -21.80 2.73 -1.78
CA TRP A 253 -21.68 2.99 -0.36
C TRP A 253 -20.28 2.71 0.20
N ARG A 254 -19.52 1.80 -0.42
CA ARG A 254 -18.15 1.46 0.00
C ARG A 254 -17.20 2.63 -0.14
N VAL A 255 -17.37 3.44 -1.19
CA VAL A 255 -16.55 4.64 -1.43
C VAL A 255 -16.81 5.67 -0.35
N LYS A 256 -18.09 5.92 -0.03
CA LYS A 256 -18.49 6.85 1.04
C LYS A 256 -17.98 6.39 2.41
N GLN A 257 -18.15 5.11 2.72
CA GLN A 257 -17.68 4.53 3.98
C GLN A 257 -16.15 4.67 4.11
N ALA A 258 -15.40 4.33 3.06
CA ALA A 258 -13.94 4.45 3.07
C ALA A 258 -13.46 5.90 3.28
N LEU A 259 -14.16 6.89 2.73
CA LEU A 259 -13.87 8.29 3.03
C LEU A 259 -14.05 8.58 4.52
N LEU A 260 -15.19 8.21 5.10
CA LEU A 260 -15.57 8.53 6.48
C LEU A 260 -14.67 7.86 7.51
N GLU A 261 -14.29 6.60 7.30
CA GLU A 261 -13.46 5.83 8.22
C GLU A 261 -12.02 6.34 8.30
N ASN A 262 -11.54 6.99 7.22
CA ASN A 262 -10.15 7.40 7.10
C ASN A 262 -9.94 8.92 7.23
N VAL A 263 -10.97 9.68 7.66
CA VAL A 263 -10.83 11.13 7.85
C VAL A 263 -9.87 11.44 9.00
N ASP A 264 -8.73 12.07 8.68
CA ASP A 264 -7.83 12.58 9.72
C ASP A 264 -8.34 13.92 10.27
N LEU A 265 -8.97 13.88 11.44
CA LEU A 265 -9.54 15.06 12.11
C LEU A 265 -8.50 16.11 12.50
N ARG A 266 -7.25 15.71 12.77
CA ARG A 266 -6.16 16.63 13.15
C ARG A 266 -5.69 17.48 11.98
N ARG A 267 -5.95 17.02 10.76
CA ARG A 267 -5.61 17.73 9.50
C ARG A 267 -6.83 18.35 8.81
N SER A 268 -8.02 18.15 9.37
CA SER A 268 -9.29 18.56 8.77
C SER A 268 -9.84 19.84 9.40
N LYS A 269 -10.53 20.66 8.60
CA LYS A 269 -11.21 21.86 9.10
C LYS A 269 -12.59 21.45 9.65
N PHE A 270 -12.85 21.75 10.93
CA PHE A 270 -14.12 21.41 11.60
C PHE A 270 -15.36 21.75 10.77
N THR A 271 -15.44 22.96 10.21
CA THR A 271 -16.60 23.39 9.42
C THR A 271 -16.81 22.58 8.15
N ALA A 272 -15.72 22.10 7.53
CA ALA A 272 -15.80 21.29 6.32
C ALA A 272 -16.29 19.86 6.65
N VAL A 273 -15.75 19.26 7.72
CA VAL A 273 -16.19 17.95 8.22
C VAL A 273 -17.66 17.99 8.65
N LEU A 274 -18.06 19.01 9.40
CA LEU A 274 -19.44 19.21 9.83
C LEU A 274 -20.42 19.32 8.65
N LYS A 275 -20.02 20.00 7.56
CA LYS A 275 -20.84 20.12 6.35
C LYS A 275 -20.96 18.79 5.61
N MET A 276 -19.85 18.05 5.49
CA MET A 276 -19.84 16.70 4.92
C MET A 276 -20.77 15.77 5.71
N LEU A 277 -20.64 15.72 7.03
CA LEU A 277 -21.50 14.89 7.90
C LEU A 277 -22.99 15.21 7.70
N GLY A 278 -23.33 16.48 7.48
CA GLY A 278 -24.69 16.90 7.17
C GLY A 278 -25.31 16.22 5.95
N TYR A 279 -24.51 15.82 4.95
CA TYR A 279 -25.00 15.09 3.77
C TYR A 279 -25.13 13.58 4.02
N VAL A 280 -24.28 13.01 4.87
CA VAL A 280 -24.08 11.55 4.94
C VAL A 280 -24.84 10.91 6.10
N VAL A 281 -25.18 11.68 7.13
CA VAL A 281 -25.96 11.20 8.28
C VAL A 281 -27.34 10.69 7.89
N THR A 282 -27.92 11.23 6.82
CA THR A 282 -29.22 10.81 6.27
C THR A 282 -29.10 9.85 5.10
N ASP A 283 -27.91 9.26 4.86
CA ASP A 283 -27.71 8.31 3.77
C ASP A 283 -28.62 7.07 3.96
N SER A 284 -29.09 6.50 2.85
CA SER A 284 -29.97 5.34 2.87
C SER A 284 -29.24 4.09 3.38
N HIS A 285 -27.92 4.00 3.18
CA HIS A 285 -27.15 2.83 3.52
C HIS A 285 -26.74 2.80 5.01
N ALA A 286 -27.07 1.72 5.72
CA ALA A 286 -26.81 1.59 7.15
C ALA A 286 -25.32 1.70 7.53
N ARG A 287 -24.42 1.13 6.74
CA ARG A 287 -22.97 1.19 7.01
C ARG A 287 -22.40 2.60 6.92
N VAL A 288 -22.89 3.38 5.96
CA VAL A 288 -22.45 4.76 5.75
C VAL A 288 -22.95 5.64 6.89
N ARG A 289 -24.19 5.44 7.35
CA ARG A 289 -24.70 6.09 8.57
C ARG A 289 -23.89 5.71 9.81
N GLY A 290 -23.57 4.43 10.00
CA GLY A 290 -22.74 3.97 11.11
C GLY A 290 -21.35 4.60 11.11
N ALA A 291 -20.70 4.68 9.95
CA ALA A 291 -19.40 5.36 9.81
C ALA A 291 -19.51 6.87 10.09
N ALA A 292 -20.60 7.52 9.66
CA ALA A 292 -20.83 8.93 9.93
C ALA A 292 -21.08 9.20 11.43
N GLU A 293 -21.88 8.34 12.06
CA GLU A 293 -22.15 8.34 13.50
C GLU A 293 -20.86 8.20 14.31
N ARG A 294 -19.99 7.25 13.93
CA ARG A 294 -18.67 7.06 14.53
C ARG A 294 -17.77 8.29 14.35
N LEU A 295 -17.72 8.86 13.14
CA LEU A 295 -16.92 10.06 12.86
C LEU A 295 -17.42 11.28 13.66
N ILE A 296 -18.73 11.41 13.90
CA ILE A 296 -19.30 12.46 14.75
C ILE A 296 -18.80 12.34 16.20
N LEU A 297 -18.75 11.12 16.75
CA LEU A 297 -18.20 10.89 18.09
C LEU A 297 -16.72 11.24 18.16
N GLN A 298 -15.93 10.83 17.15
CA GLN A 298 -14.51 11.19 17.06
C GLN A 298 -14.31 12.70 16.98
N LEU A 299 -15.20 13.44 16.31
CA LEU A 299 -15.17 14.89 16.21
C LEU A 299 -15.41 15.59 17.56
N GLY A 300 -16.05 14.92 18.52
CA GLY A 300 -16.19 15.41 19.90
C GLY A 300 -15.00 15.09 20.80
N ALA A 301 -14.16 14.14 20.41
CA ALA A 301 -12.98 13.70 21.17
C ALA A 301 -11.67 14.31 20.65
N ILE A 302 -11.56 14.55 19.33
CA ILE A 302 -10.34 15.02 18.67
C ILE A 302 -10.50 16.48 18.23
N GLU A 303 -9.56 17.32 18.64
CA GLU A 303 -9.55 18.73 18.25
C GLU A 303 -9.15 18.92 16.79
N CYS A 304 -10.03 19.55 16.00
CA CYS A 304 -9.69 20.03 14.66
C CYS A 304 -8.94 21.39 14.71
N PRO A 305 -7.96 21.61 13.82
CA PRO A 305 -7.20 22.85 13.74
C PRO A 305 -8.10 24.09 13.58
N GLY A 306 -7.89 25.07 14.46
CA GLY A 306 -8.57 26.37 14.45
C GLY A 306 -9.94 26.38 15.11
N SER A 307 -10.22 25.44 16.02
CA SER A 307 -11.47 25.41 16.79
C SER A 307 -11.29 24.68 18.11
N ASP A 308 -11.85 25.23 19.19
CA ASP A 308 -11.74 24.65 20.53
C ASP A 308 -12.73 23.48 20.71
N LEU A 309 -12.30 22.45 21.45
CA LEU A 309 -13.11 21.25 21.73
C LEU A 309 -14.50 21.57 22.30
N GLU A 310 -14.62 22.51 23.22
CA GLU A 310 -15.92 22.89 23.78
C GLU A 310 -16.87 23.49 22.73
N THR A 311 -16.33 24.32 21.83
CA THR A 311 -17.12 24.94 20.77
C THR A 311 -17.53 23.92 19.70
N GLN A 312 -16.66 22.94 19.44
CA GLN A 312 -16.97 21.80 18.57
C GLN A 312 -18.09 20.97 19.16
N ARG A 313 -17.96 20.52 20.41
CA ARG A 313 -18.98 19.73 21.13
C ARG A 313 -20.35 20.40 21.14
N LYS A 314 -20.42 21.68 21.53
CA LYS A 314 -21.68 22.47 21.50
C LYS A 314 -22.33 22.51 20.12
N ARG A 315 -21.53 22.66 19.05
CA ARG A 315 -22.05 22.70 17.67
C ARG A 315 -22.46 21.32 17.17
N ILE A 316 -21.74 20.27 17.55
CA ILE A 316 -22.05 18.88 17.22
C ILE A 316 -23.35 18.47 17.91
N GLU A 317 -23.49 18.70 19.22
CA GLU A 317 -24.71 18.43 19.98
C GLU A 317 -25.91 19.14 19.38
N LYS A 318 -25.78 20.44 19.06
CA LYS A 318 -26.87 21.21 18.46
C LYS A 318 -27.40 20.60 17.16
N LYS A 319 -26.53 19.99 16.36
CA LYS A 319 -26.90 19.47 15.03
C LYS A 319 -27.20 17.98 14.99
N PHE A 320 -26.51 17.18 15.81
CA PHE A 320 -26.45 15.73 15.68
C PHE A 320 -26.80 14.98 16.97
N ARG A 321 -27.50 15.61 17.93
CA ARG A 321 -27.85 14.99 19.22
C ARG A 321 -28.48 13.60 19.07
N LYS A 322 -29.47 13.44 18.18
CA LYS A 322 -30.17 12.15 18.01
C LYS A 322 -29.23 11.05 17.53
N GLN A 323 -28.29 11.39 16.65
CA GLN A 323 -27.29 10.48 16.11
C GLN A 323 -26.23 10.13 17.16
N LEU A 324 -25.77 11.10 17.95
CA LEU A 324 -24.84 10.88 19.07
C LEU A 324 -25.40 9.88 20.09
N LEU A 325 -26.67 10.05 20.49
CA LEU A 325 -27.34 9.15 21.43
C LEU A 325 -27.45 7.71 20.90
N ARG A 326 -27.60 7.56 19.58
CA ARG A 326 -27.64 6.25 18.92
C ARG A 326 -26.25 5.63 18.76
N ALA A 327 -25.24 6.47 18.48
CA ALA A 327 -23.88 6.07 18.18
C ALA A 327 -23.09 5.66 19.43
N ALA A 328 -23.31 6.35 20.56
CA ALA A 328 -22.61 6.15 21.83
C ALA A 328 -22.63 4.69 22.33
N PRO A 329 -23.78 3.99 22.40
CA PRO A 329 -23.79 2.59 22.85
C PRO A 329 -23.15 1.61 21.85
N LEU A 330 -23.05 1.99 20.57
CA LEU A 330 -22.48 1.14 19.52
C LEU A 330 -20.96 1.28 19.38
N ASN A 331 -20.36 2.34 19.93
CA ASN A 331 -18.93 2.63 19.83
C ASN A 331 -18.35 2.89 21.23
N THR A 332 -18.20 1.82 22.01
CA THR A 332 -17.65 1.86 23.38
C THR A 332 -16.18 2.24 23.44
N ASP A 333 -15.49 2.25 22.30
CA ASP A 333 -14.07 2.56 22.16
C ASP A 333 -13.76 4.06 22.06
N ILE A 334 -14.79 4.91 21.89
CA ILE A 334 -14.64 6.37 21.78
C ILE A 334 -15.22 7.03 23.03
N ASP A 335 -14.46 7.98 23.60
CA ASP A 335 -14.93 8.76 24.74
C ASP A 335 -16.22 9.52 24.41
N SER A 336 -17.30 9.12 25.08
CA SER A 336 -18.64 9.69 24.98
C SER A 336 -19.12 10.33 26.29
N SER A 337 -18.24 10.39 27.31
CA SER A 337 -18.55 10.97 28.64
C SER A 337 -19.01 12.43 28.55
N TRP A 338 -18.52 13.16 27.55
CA TRP A 338 -18.87 14.56 27.28
C TRP A 338 -20.33 14.76 26.86
N LEU A 339 -21.07 13.70 26.48
CA LEU A 339 -22.49 13.76 26.17
C LEU A 339 -23.38 13.74 27.42
N GLY A 340 -22.80 13.58 28.61
CA GLY A 340 -23.55 13.44 29.87
C GLY A 340 -24.37 12.15 29.94
N ILE A 341 -23.99 11.14 29.15
CA ILE A 341 -24.51 9.78 29.25
C ILE A 341 -23.43 8.99 29.97
N ASP A 342 -23.65 8.69 31.24
CA ASP A 342 -22.84 7.69 31.91
C ASP A 342 -23.13 6.34 31.24
N LEU A 343 -22.25 5.89 30.35
CA LEU A 343 -22.17 4.48 29.95
C LEU A 343 -21.58 3.67 31.12
N GLY A 344 -22.16 3.85 32.30
CA GLY A 344 -21.85 3.14 33.51
C GLY A 344 -22.71 1.89 33.59
N ALA A 345 -22.02 0.76 33.70
CA ALA A 345 -22.52 -0.56 34.01
C ALA A 345 -23.26 -1.28 32.87
N GLU A 346 -22.64 -2.37 32.40
CA GLU A 346 -23.36 -3.62 32.21
C GLU A 346 -24.53 -3.65 33.19
N SER A 347 -25.76 -3.76 32.70
CA SER A 347 -26.90 -3.97 33.57
C SER A 347 -26.54 -5.17 34.46
N PRO A 348 -26.34 -5.01 35.79
CA PRO A 348 -26.36 -6.18 36.63
C PRO A 348 -27.82 -6.60 36.54
N ILE A 349 -28.07 -7.73 35.87
CA ILE A 349 -29.25 -8.53 36.17
C ILE A 349 -29.30 -8.56 37.70
N PRO A 350 -30.34 -8.02 38.36
CA PRO A 350 -30.38 -8.07 39.80
C PRO A 350 -30.43 -9.54 40.17
N VAL A 351 -29.31 -10.06 40.66
CA VAL A 351 -29.29 -11.28 41.44
C VAL A 351 -30.14 -10.94 42.65
N ILE A 352 -31.36 -11.48 42.67
CA ILE A 352 -32.21 -11.48 43.85
C ILE A 352 -31.44 -12.32 44.86
N GLU A 353 -30.75 -11.66 45.78
CA GLU A 353 -30.24 -12.29 46.98
C GLU A 353 -31.46 -12.71 47.82
N ASP A 354 -31.66 -14.02 47.92
CA ASP A 354 -32.59 -14.66 48.85
C ASP A 354 -32.23 -14.21 50.29
N THR A 355 -32.86 -13.14 50.73
CA THR A 355 -32.98 -12.79 52.14
C THR A 355 -34.46 -12.82 52.47
N GLY A 356 -34.86 -13.96 53.04
CA GLY A 356 -36.23 -14.20 53.45
C GLY A 356 -36.62 -13.24 54.57
N GLU A 357 -37.65 -12.46 54.34
CA GLU A 357 -38.55 -11.95 55.36
C GLU A 357 -39.96 -11.93 54.79
N ALA A 358 -40.86 -12.56 55.54
CA ALA A 358 -42.23 -12.83 55.14
C ALA A 358 -43.05 -11.53 55.05
N SER A 359 -43.68 -11.30 53.90
CA SER A 359 -44.83 -10.41 53.80
C SER A 359 -45.86 -11.00 52.85
N GLU A 360 -46.94 -11.44 53.49
CA GLU A 360 -48.34 -11.55 53.06
C GLU A 360 -48.65 -11.34 51.56
N GLY A 361 -49.23 -12.40 50.98
CA GLY A 361 -49.69 -12.44 49.60
C GLY A 361 -50.75 -11.38 49.29
N VAL A 362 -50.55 -10.69 48.17
CA VAL A 362 -51.57 -9.88 47.51
C VAL A 362 -51.95 -10.60 46.21
N SER A 363 -53.20 -11.08 46.19
CA SER A 363 -53.85 -11.72 45.04
C SER A 363 -53.91 -10.78 43.84
N LEU A 364 -53.64 -11.35 42.66
CA LEU A 364 -53.67 -10.74 41.32
C LEU A 364 -55.09 -10.45 40.78
N SER A 365 -56.00 -9.93 41.61
CA SER A 365 -57.39 -9.65 41.18
C SER A 365 -57.71 -8.17 40.92
N ASP A 366 -56.81 -7.22 41.15
CA ASP A 366 -57.13 -5.77 41.09
C ASP A 366 -56.34 -4.94 40.07
N ILE A 367 -55.99 -5.50 38.90
CA ILE A 367 -55.57 -4.69 37.75
C ILE A 367 -56.48 -4.96 36.56
N THR A 368 -57.70 -4.43 36.65
CA THR A 368 -58.51 -4.09 35.49
C THR A 368 -58.36 -2.60 35.21
N GLU A 369 -57.56 -2.24 34.21
CA GLU A 369 -57.78 -0.99 33.47
C GLU A 369 -57.25 -1.10 32.03
N GLU A 370 -58.24 -1.25 31.16
CA GLU A 370 -58.38 -0.93 29.73
C GLU A 370 -57.16 -0.41 28.93
N LYS A 371 -56.68 -1.26 28.01
CA LYS A 371 -56.08 -0.79 26.75
C LYS A 371 -56.79 -1.46 25.57
N LYS A 372 -57.39 -0.61 24.72
CA LYS A 372 -58.02 -0.97 23.43
C LYS A 372 -57.06 -1.75 22.55
N THR A 373 -57.26 -3.05 22.44
CA THR A 373 -56.69 -3.91 21.40
C THR A 373 -57.73 -4.09 20.30
N GLY A 374 -57.39 -3.69 19.07
CA GLY A 374 -58.11 -4.14 17.88
C GLY A 374 -58.07 -5.67 17.76
N PRO A 375 -58.98 -6.27 16.96
CA PRO A 375 -59.12 -7.72 16.90
C PRO A 375 -57.80 -8.38 16.46
N PRO A 376 -57.41 -9.52 17.07
CA PRO A 376 -56.21 -10.23 16.68
C PRO A 376 -56.34 -10.70 15.22
N PRO A 377 -55.29 -10.59 14.39
CA PRO A 377 -55.31 -11.15 13.04
C PRO A 377 -55.52 -12.66 13.13
N SER A 378 -56.44 -13.16 12.31
CA SER A 378 -56.76 -14.58 12.28
C SER A 378 -55.51 -15.39 11.94
N THR A 379 -55.37 -16.59 12.50
CA THR A 379 -54.25 -17.51 12.18
C THR A 379 -54.14 -17.81 10.68
N LEU A 380 -55.23 -17.62 9.94
CA LEU A 380 -55.27 -17.70 8.49
C LEU A 380 -54.54 -16.55 7.79
N ASP A 381 -54.56 -15.33 8.35
CA ASP A 381 -53.84 -14.18 7.80
C ASP A 381 -52.33 -14.28 8.01
N LEU A 382 -51.89 -14.85 9.14
CA LEU A 382 -50.47 -15.14 9.38
C LEU A 382 -49.96 -16.28 8.48
N LEU A 383 -50.79 -17.30 8.23
CA LEU A 383 -50.46 -18.38 7.28
C LEU A 383 -50.46 -17.89 5.83
N ALA A 384 -51.33 -16.96 5.46
CA ALA A 384 -51.32 -16.30 4.16
C ALA A 384 -50.09 -15.41 3.97
N ALA A 385 -49.69 -14.65 5.00
CA ALA A 385 -48.48 -13.83 5.00
C ALA A 385 -47.20 -14.69 4.92
N LEU A 386 -47.16 -15.84 5.62
CA LEU A 386 -46.03 -16.78 5.55
C LEU A 386 -45.97 -17.55 4.23
N ARG A 387 -47.12 -17.87 3.60
CA ARG A 387 -47.14 -18.41 2.23
C ARG A 387 -46.68 -17.37 1.21
N GLY A 388 -47.13 -16.12 1.32
CA GLY A 388 -46.68 -15.02 0.48
C GLY A 388 -45.17 -14.77 0.60
N ALA A 389 -44.62 -14.80 1.81
CA ALA A 389 -43.18 -14.67 2.04
C ALA A 389 -42.37 -15.86 1.49
N ARG A 390 -42.91 -17.09 1.56
CA ARG A 390 -42.28 -18.30 0.99
C ARG A 390 -42.30 -18.28 -0.54
N ASP A 391 -43.38 -17.82 -1.15
CA ASP A 391 -43.51 -17.76 -2.61
C ASP A 391 -42.67 -16.60 -3.20
N ALA A 392 -42.53 -15.49 -2.47
CA ALA A 392 -41.60 -14.41 -2.80
C ALA A 392 -40.13 -14.85 -2.70
N ALA A 393 -39.76 -15.61 -1.65
CA ALA A 393 -38.40 -16.15 -1.49
C ALA A 393 -38.06 -17.20 -2.57
N LYS A 394 -39.05 -17.96 -3.05
CA LYS A 394 -38.86 -18.87 -4.19
C LYS A 394 -38.70 -18.13 -5.51
N ALA A 395 -39.44 -17.04 -5.73
CA ALA A 395 -39.34 -16.23 -6.95
C ALA A 395 -38.01 -15.45 -7.05
N GLU A 396 -37.47 -14.96 -5.93
CA GLU A 396 -36.13 -14.33 -5.90
C GLU A 396 -35.00 -15.36 -6.10
N SER A 397 -35.19 -16.61 -5.65
CA SER A 397 -34.20 -17.69 -5.84
C SER A 397 -34.11 -18.18 -7.30
N THR A 398 -35.18 -18.09 -8.09
CA THR A 398 -35.19 -18.58 -9.48
C THR A 398 -34.77 -17.52 -10.51
N GLN A 399 -34.93 -16.22 -10.21
CA GLN A 399 -34.40 -15.15 -11.08
C GLN A 399 -32.88 -14.94 -10.94
N SER A 400 -32.28 -15.32 -9.81
CA SER A 400 -30.81 -15.27 -9.62
C SER A 400 -30.07 -16.47 -10.23
N VAL A 401 -30.75 -17.57 -10.57
CA VAL A 401 -30.11 -18.80 -11.07
C VAL A 401 -30.15 -18.86 -12.60
N MET A 402 -31.16 -18.26 -13.26
CA MET A 402 -31.22 -18.24 -14.74
C MET A 402 -30.35 -17.16 -15.41
N SER A 403 -29.85 -16.15 -14.69
CA SER A 403 -28.87 -15.19 -15.26
C SER A 403 -27.41 -15.57 -15.00
N ALA A 404 -27.16 -16.70 -14.32
CA ALA A 404 -25.83 -17.23 -14.03
C ALA A 404 -25.45 -18.43 -14.94
N LEU A 405 -26.38 -18.90 -15.78
CA LEU A 405 -26.20 -20.10 -16.59
C LEU A 405 -26.03 -19.81 -18.10
N ASP A 406 -25.46 -18.65 -18.43
CA ASP A 406 -25.08 -18.30 -19.81
C ASP A 406 -23.69 -17.63 -19.87
N ARG A 407 -22.82 -18.01 -18.93
CA ARG A 407 -21.37 -17.84 -19.07
C ARG A 407 -20.81 -19.18 -19.51
N MET A 408 -20.40 -19.21 -20.78
CA MET A 408 -19.50 -20.20 -21.34
C MET A 408 -18.39 -20.54 -20.32
N PRO A 409 -18.01 -21.82 -20.15
CA PRO A 409 -16.87 -22.15 -19.32
C PRO A 409 -15.63 -21.53 -19.97
N ASP A 410 -15.09 -20.51 -19.33
CA ASP A 410 -13.72 -20.07 -19.59
C ASP A 410 -12.83 -21.29 -19.42
N GLU A 411 -11.93 -21.49 -20.39
CA GLU A 411 -10.90 -22.53 -20.36
C GLU A 411 -10.15 -22.45 -19.03
N SER A 412 -10.48 -23.35 -18.08
CA SER A 412 -9.75 -23.48 -16.83
C SER A 412 -8.30 -23.73 -17.17
N SER A 413 -7.41 -22.80 -16.81
CA SER A 413 -5.99 -22.97 -17.10
C SER A 413 -5.52 -24.24 -16.42
N VAL A 414 -4.56 -24.95 -17.02
CA VAL A 414 -4.00 -26.19 -16.45
C VAL A 414 -3.50 -25.96 -15.02
N SER A 415 -3.00 -24.75 -14.73
CA SER A 415 -2.59 -24.30 -13.41
C SER A 415 -3.73 -24.27 -12.39
N ASP A 416 -4.94 -23.83 -12.78
CA ASP A 416 -6.10 -23.80 -11.90
C ASP A 416 -6.58 -25.22 -11.57
N MET A 417 -6.56 -26.12 -12.56
CA MET A 417 -6.85 -27.54 -12.34
C MET A 417 -5.85 -28.22 -11.40
N VAL A 418 -4.57 -27.84 -11.48
CA VAL A 418 -3.51 -28.30 -10.56
C VAL A 418 -3.76 -27.79 -9.14
N VAL A 419 -4.13 -26.51 -8.96
CA VAL A 419 -4.42 -25.95 -7.64
C VAL A 419 -5.67 -26.56 -7.00
N ASP A 420 -6.74 -26.76 -7.78
CA ASP A 420 -7.98 -27.36 -7.28
C ASP A 420 -7.80 -28.83 -6.88
N THR A 421 -7.04 -29.59 -7.66
CA THR A 421 -6.69 -30.99 -7.30
C THR A 421 -5.76 -31.06 -6.08
N LEU A 422 -4.81 -30.14 -5.99
CA LEU A 422 -3.92 -30.05 -4.83
C LEU A 422 -4.71 -29.71 -3.56
N ARG A 423 -5.71 -28.81 -3.64
CA ARG A 423 -6.60 -28.48 -2.52
C ARG A 423 -7.46 -29.68 -2.09
N SER A 424 -8.06 -30.41 -3.04
CA SER A 424 -8.83 -31.62 -2.71
C SER A 424 -7.96 -32.74 -2.12
N LEU A 425 -6.71 -32.86 -2.58
CA LEU A 425 -5.75 -33.81 -2.05
C LEU A 425 -5.19 -33.38 -0.69
N SER A 426 -5.03 -32.09 -0.44
CA SER A 426 -4.57 -31.60 0.86
C SER A 426 -5.64 -31.78 1.94
N GLU A 427 -6.92 -31.66 1.57
CA GLU A 427 -8.05 -31.95 2.47
C GLU A 427 -8.12 -33.44 2.85
N SER A 428 -7.66 -34.35 1.98
CA SER A 428 -7.73 -35.81 2.22
C SER A 428 -6.44 -36.43 2.77
N LEU A 429 -5.26 -35.94 2.37
CA LEU A 429 -3.94 -36.48 2.74
C LEU A 429 -3.14 -35.57 3.71
N GLY A 430 -3.61 -34.36 3.98
CA GLY A 430 -2.93 -33.37 4.82
C GLY A 430 -2.03 -32.40 4.02
N LYS A 431 -1.28 -31.54 4.74
CA LYS A 431 -0.53 -30.40 4.15
C LYS A 431 0.57 -30.81 3.15
N ASP A 432 1.07 -32.04 3.20
CA ASP A 432 2.11 -32.58 2.32
C ASP A 432 1.54 -33.64 1.38
N VAL A 433 1.31 -33.27 0.12
CA VAL A 433 0.76 -34.18 -0.90
C VAL A 433 1.89 -34.81 -1.72
N PRO A 434 1.98 -36.15 -1.86
CA PRO A 434 2.97 -36.79 -2.74
C PRO A 434 2.76 -36.40 -4.21
N VAL A 435 3.83 -36.03 -4.92
CA VAL A 435 3.78 -35.64 -6.35
C VAL A 435 3.14 -36.73 -7.21
N GLU A 436 3.37 -38.00 -6.86
CA GLU A 436 2.86 -39.16 -7.61
C GLU A 436 1.32 -39.29 -7.52
N SER A 437 0.73 -38.96 -6.38
CA SER A 437 -0.73 -39.00 -6.20
C SER A 437 -1.41 -37.89 -7.00
N LEU A 438 -0.80 -36.70 -6.98
CA LEU A 438 -1.28 -35.53 -7.71
C LEU A 438 -1.18 -35.74 -9.23
N ARG A 439 -0.10 -36.38 -9.69
CA ARG A 439 0.06 -36.80 -11.10
C ARG A 439 -1.01 -37.80 -11.54
N LYS A 440 -1.33 -38.80 -10.72
CA LYS A 440 -2.36 -39.81 -11.05
C LYS A 440 -3.74 -39.20 -11.21
N GLU A 441 -4.12 -38.26 -10.35
CA GLU A 441 -5.43 -37.59 -10.45
C GLU A 441 -5.52 -36.62 -11.62
N LEU A 442 -4.45 -35.89 -11.94
CA LEU A 442 -4.43 -34.98 -13.08
C LEU A 442 -4.39 -35.71 -14.42
N LEU A 443 -3.70 -36.87 -14.49
CA LEU A 443 -3.79 -37.76 -15.64
C LEU A 443 -5.21 -38.31 -15.84
N ALA A 444 -5.91 -38.64 -14.74
CA ALA A 444 -7.31 -39.05 -14.80
C ALA A 444 -8.24 -37.92 -15.29
N LYS A 445 -7.84 -36.65 -15.12
CA LYS A 445 -8.53 -35.45 -15.61
C LYS A 445 -8.08 -34.99 -17.00
N GLY A 446 -7.17 -35.72 -17.67
CA GLY A 446 -6.78 -35.47 -19.06
C GLY A 446 -5.63 -34.46 -19.25
N VAL A 447 -4.90 -34.10 -18.19
CA VAL A 447 -3.72 -33.21 -18.28
C VAL A 447 -2.49 -34.01 -18.72
N SER A 448 -1.75 -33.51 -19.71
CA SER A 448 -0.52 -34.17 -20.17
C SER A 448 0.64 -33.97 -19.18
N GLU A 449 1.59 -34.91 -19.14
CA GLU A 449 2.75 -34.84 -18.22
C GLU A 449 3.61 -33.58 -18.44
N LYS A 450 3.67 -33.08 -19.69
CA LYS A 450 4.43 -31.88 -20.04
C LYS A 450 3.75 -30.62 -19.49
N ASP A 451 2.43 -30.54 -19.61
CA ASP A 451 1.65 -29.40 -19.13
C ASP A 451 1.65 -29.37 -17.59
N PHE A 452 1.67 -30.53 -16.94
CA PHE A 452 1.84 -30.65 -15.49
C PHE A 452 3.17 -30.08 -15.01
N ASP A 453 4.29 -30.49 -15.61
CA ASP A 453 5.61 -30.03 -15.19
C ASP A 453 5.83 -28.53 -15.50
N GLU A 454 5.18 -27.99 -16.54
CA GLU A 454 5.19 -26.56 -16.84
C GLU A 454 4.34 -25.76 -15.83
N ALA A 455 3.13 -26.24 -15.51
CA ALA A 455 2.26 -25.64 -14.49
C ALA A 455 2.88 -25.70 -13.08
N MET A 456 3.60 -26.77 -12.74
CA MET A 456 4.30 -26.85 -11.45
C MET A 456 5.45 -25.83 -11.38
N LYS A 457 6.17 -25.59 -12.48
CA LYS A 457 7.23 -24.57 -12.53
C LYS A 457 6.67 -23.15 -12.42
N THR A 458 5.52 -22.88 -13.02
CA THR A 458 4.86 -21.58 -12.88
C THR A 458 4.36 -21.37 -11.45
N LEU A 459 3.72 -22.37 -10.85
CA LEU A 459 3.24 -22.29 -9.46
C LEU A 459 4.37 -22.21 -8.42
N GLU A 460 5.52 -22.86 -8.66
CA GLU A 460 6.73 -22.70 -7.85
C GLU A 460 7.35 -21.30 -8.01
N ARG A 461 7.35 -20.76 -9.24
CA ARG A 461 7.83 -19.40 -9.53
C ARG A 461 6.95 -18.32 -8.87
N ASP A 462 5.65 -18.57 -8.84
CA ASP A 462 4.65 -17.67 -8.26
C ASP A 462 4.52 -17.83 -6.73
N GLY A 463 5.23 -18.80 -6.14
CA GLY A 463 5.30 -19.01 -4.69
C GLY A 463 4.03 -19.60 -4.07
N ILE A 464 3.11 -20.13 -4.90
CA ILE A 464 1.84 -20.73 -4.48
C ILE A 464 2.07 -22.15 -3.95
N VAL A 465 3.08 -22.83 -4.50
CA VAL A 465 3.37 -24.24 -4.24
C VAL A 465 4.85 -24.42 -3.92
N TYR A 466 5.16 -25.19 -2.88
CA TYR A 466 6.53 -25.56 -2.51
C TYR A 466 6.77 -27.07 -2.69
N ARG A 467 7.87 -27.44 -3.35
CA ARG A 467 8.31 -28.83 -3.47
C ARG A 467 9.34 -29.13 -2.40
N SER A 468 9.00 -30.01 -1.46
CA SER A 468 9.95 -30.55 -0.51
C SER A 468 10.92 -31.49 -1.22
N GLY A 469 12.20 -31.47 -0.84
CA GLY A 469 13.24 -32.38 -1.36
C GLY A 469 12.95 -33.88 -1.16
N LYS A 470 11.88 -34.22 -0.44
CA LYS A 470 11.37 -35.59 -0.24
C LYS A 470 10.29 -36.02 -1.25
N GLY A 471 9.99 -35.22 -2.28
CA GLY A 471 9.00 -35.58 -3.31
C GLY A 471 7.54 -35.29 -2.92
N THR A 472 7.32 -34.41 -1.94
CA THR A 472 6.00 -33.90 -1.56
C THR A 472 5.83 -32.44 -2.00
N VAL A 473 4.58 -32.05 -2.17
CA VAL A 473 4.15 -30.72 -2.60
C VAL A 473 3.19 -30.17 -1.55
N SER A 474 3.47 -28.97 -1.07
CA SER A 474 2.64 -28.27 -0.09
C SER A 474 2.08 -26.98 -0.68
N TYR A 475 0.78 -26.74 -0.47
CA TYR A 475 0.15 -25.46 -0.77
C TYR A 475 0.52 -24.43 0.29
N VAL A 476 0.87 -23.21 -0.13
CA VAL A 476 1.06 -22.09 0.81
C VAL A 476 -0.32 -21.48 1.08
N GLU A 477 -0.90 -21.79 2.24
CA GLU A 477 -2.02 -21.00 2.78
C GLU A 477 -1.48 -19.60 3.09
N MET A 478 -1.71 -18.65 2.18
CA MET A 478 -1.64 -17.24 2.54
C MET A 478 -2.86 -16.95 3.41
N ASP A 479 -2.69 -16.99 4.73
CA ASP A 479 -3.64 -16.37 5.64
C ASP A 479 -3.81 -14.90 5.22
N LEU A 480 -4.99 -14.60 4.68
CA LEU A 480 -5.43 -13.30 4.20
C LEU A 480 -6.33 -12.62 5.23
#